data_AF-A0A3B9CWI6-F1
#
_entry.id   AF-A0A3B9CWI6-F1
#
_cell.length_a   1.000
_cell.length_b   1.000
_cell.length_c   1.000
_cell.angle_alpha   90.00
_cell.angle_beta   90.00
_cell.angle_gamma   90.00
#
_symmetry.space_group_name_H-M   'P 1'
#
loop_
_entity.id
_entity.type
_entity.pdbx_description
1 polymer ?
#
loop_
_entity_poly.entity_id
_entity_poly.type
_entity_poly.pdbx_seq_one_letter_code
_entity_poly.pdbx_strand_id
1 'polypeptide(L)'
;MSLVKNLALQVLTLLKHLWALVCDLSGFSRGLLAIIRFEIKRVTTPGRAFWWVFVAIFPIVIACLLRYVVEPQVRENIQNAVIHQQMMIEQNQNQQIIVPATSGDQSGMGQLPPGAQLQPGQAQPMAAPPPIGSNRDQLYTVALYLLGPSIACMLGALLIAAPAIASELEQHSWIYLATRPNGVFFLVAGKYIVAVMWAFSATLIGVTGGAMICGQEYNSALSIPGPQKLQLSLSQLNSSVGVDDEFALTMSVTNQSQSAINDVQLRVRHTYEFKLTDLAEKKRDNRGSRLVESIATLGPGETKSVDIRILAEKATGNQVGRITAMMDYPETPSPVSVVESIQIFKESPPTFFWRVVILIATAFFAAIAYSALYLVIGALFPARAMVFCVAYTIGAEGILSMLPAVVNRLTVQYRLRSFLFHHLQDGSGVSEGVGDALLVTGGADQPLWILIHAAICLGVSLLIVLSREFTTAAESDV
;
A
#
# COMPACT_ATOMS: atom_id res chain seq x y z
N MET A 1 -48.13 44.84 10.93
CA MET A 1 -48.82 43.62 11.43
C MET A 1 -49.19 42.61 10.33
N SER A 2 -49.62 43.01 9.13
CA SER A 2 -49.96 42.08 8.03
C SER A 2 -48.77 41.25 7.52
N LEU A 3 -47.58 41.86 7.43
CA LEU A 3 -46.37 41.22 6.92
C LEU A 3 -45.86 40.10 7.85
N VAL A 4 -45.95 40.30 9.17
CA VAL A 4 -45.60 39.29 10.19
C VAL A 4 -46.55 38.09 10.14
N LYS A 5 -47.85 38.31 9.88
CA LYS A 5 -48.83 37.23 9.73
C LYS A 5 -48.58 36.38 8.48
N ASN A 6 -48.25 37.01 7.35
CA ASN A 6 -47.95 36.30 6.10
C ASN A 6 -46.64 35.49 6.21
N LEU A 7 -45.62 36.02 6.87
CA LEU A 7 -44.37 35.30 7.13
C LEU A 7 -44.61 34.08 8.04
N ALA A 8 -45.40 34.24 9.11
CA ALA A 8 -45.74 33.15 10.01
C ALA A 8 -46.52 32.02 9.31
N LEU A 9 -47.44 32.38 8.40
CA LEU A 9 -48.17 31.41 7.57
C LEU A 9 -47.25 30.66 6.61
N GLN A 10 -46.31 31.33 5.94
CA GLN A 10 -45.35 30.67 5.04
C GLN A 10 -44.42 29.72 5.79
N VAL A 11 -43.90 30.13 6.95
CA VAL A 11 -43.06 29.29 7.80
C VAL A 11 -43.82 28.06 8.30
N LEU A 12 -45.09 28.23 8.71
CA LEU A 12 -45.93 27.11 9.14
C LEU A 12 -46.21 26.11 8.00
N THR A 13 -46.35 26.60 6.77
CA THR A 13 -46.58 25.76 5.59
C THR A 13 -45.32 24.97 5.22
N LEU A 14 -44.15 25.60 5.27
CA LEU A 14 -42.86 24.93 5.09
C LEU A 14 -42.59 23.89 6.17
N LEU A 15 -42.89 24.19 7.44
CA LEU A 15 -42.77 23.23 8.54
C LEU A 15 -43.70 22.02 8.37
N LYS A 16 -44.93 22.23 7.87
CA LYS A 16 -45.84 21.11 7.56
C LYS A 16 -45.31 20.23 6.44
N HIS A 17 -44.75 20.80 5.37
CA HIS A 17 -44.12 20.02 4.30
C HIS A 17 -42.87 19.28 4.76
N LEU A 18 -42.02 19.93 5.56
CA LEU A 18 -40.82 19.31 6.12
C LEU A 18 -41.19 18.15 7.07
N TRP A 19 -42.20 18.34 7.91
CA TRP A 19 -42.70 17.31 8.82
C TRP A 19 -43.35 16.15 8.07
N ALA A 20 -44.15 16.41 7.04
CA ALA A 20 -44.69 15.37 6.16
C ALA A 20 -43.57 14.56 5.50
N LEU A 21 -42.51 15.23 5.03
CA LEU A 21 -41.35 14.58 4.42
C LEU A 21 -40.57 13.73 5.44
N VAL A 22 -40.43 14.19 6.69
CA VAL A 22 -39.82 13.42 7.79
C VAL A 22 -40.69 12.23 8.21
N CYS A 23 -42.01 12.40 8.28
CA CYS A 23 -42.94 11.30 8.56
C CYS A 23 -42.94 10.26 7.44
N ASP A 24 -42.90 10.68 6.17
CA ASP A 24 -42.70 9.79 5.03
C ASP A 24 -41.33 9.10 5.10
N LEU A 25 -40.28 9.78 5.55
CA LEU A 25 -38.97 9.17 5.78
C LEU A 25 -39.03 8.07 6.87
N SER A 26 -39.87 8.24 7.89
CA SER A 26 -40.08 7.24 8.94
C SER A 26 -40.82 6.00 8.44
N GLY A 27 -41.81 6.14 7.57
CA GLY A 27 -42.47 5.02 6.90
C GLY A 27 -41.54 4.32 5.90
N PHE A 28 -40.81 5.12 5.12
CA PHE A 28 -39.78 4.70 4.16
C PHE A 28 -38.72 3.83 4.85
N SER A 29 -38.20 4.28 5.99
CA SER A 29 -37.18 3.55 6.75
C SER A 29 -37.69 2.20 7.26
N ARG A 30 -38.95 2.08 7.70
CA ARG A 30 -39.52 0.80 8.19
C ARG A 30 -39.67 -0.22 7.07
N GLY A 31 -40.17 0.20 5.90
CA GLY A 31 -40.31 -0.67 4.73
C GLY A 31 -38.96 -1.18 4.25
N LEU A 32 -38.00 -0.27 4.07
CA LEU A 32 -36.64 -0.61 3.67
C LEU A 32 -35.95 -1.53 4.69
N LEU A 33 -36.05 -1.23 5.98
CA LEU A 33 -35.44 -2.02 7.04
C LEU A 33 -36.04 -3.43 7.12
N ALA A 34 -37.34 -3.59 6.87
CA ALA A 34 -37.98 -4.90 6.81
C ALA A 34 -37.41 -5.75 5.67
N ILE A 35 -37.22 -5.17 4.48
CA ILE A 35 -36.61 -5.85 3.32
C ILE A 35 -35.16 -6.18 3.60
N ILE A 36 -34.37 -5.24 4.13
CA ILE A 36 -32.97 -5.47 4.52
C ILE A 36 -32.89 -6.62 5.53
N ARG A 37 -33.74 -6.64 6.55
CA ARG A 37 -33.75 -7.70 7.57
C ARG A 37 -34.12 -9.06 6.96
N PHE A 38 -35.11 -9.10 6.08
CA PHE A 38 -35.51 -10.30 5.36
C PHE A 38 -34.37 -10.84 4.49
N GLU A 39 -33.73 -9.96 3.71
CA GLU A 39 -32.63 -10.31 2.83
C GLU A 39 -31.38 -10.73 3.61
N ILE A 40 -31.03 -10.06 4.72
CA ILE A 40 -29.97 -10.48 5.62
C ILE A 40 -30.21 -11.93 6.08
N LYS A 41 -31.42 -12.24 6.55
CA LYS A 41 -31.77 -13.60 6.99
C LYS A 41 -31.63 -14.64 5.85
N ARG A 42 -31.95 -14.24 4.61
CA ARG A 42 -31.82 -15.09 3.41
C ARG A 42 -30.37 -15.32 3.01
N VAL A 43 -29.50 -14.31 3.13
CA VAL A 43 -28.08 -14.44 2.78
C VAL A 43 -27.28 -15.16 3.86
N THR A 44 -27.73 -15.17 5.11
CA THR A 44 -27.08 -15.91 6.22
C THR A 44 -27.35 -17.42 6.22
N THR A 45 -27.72 -18.01 5.09
CA THR A 45 -27.81 -19.48 4.97
C THR A 45 -26.41 -20.10 5.02
N PRO A 46 -26.23 -21.30 5.59
CA PRO A 46 -24.90 -21.88 5.82
C PRO A 46 -24.09 -22.04 4.53
N GLY A 47 -24.73 -22.38 3.42
CA GLY A 47 -24.05 -22.47 2.12
C GLY A 47 -23.53 -21.11 1.62
N ARG A 48 -24.30 -20.03 1.78
CA ARG A 48 -23.86 -18.67 1.40
C ARG A 48 -22.81 -18.11 2.36
N ALA A 49 -22.96 -18.38 3.65
CA ALA A 49 -21.96 -18.03 4.65
C ALA A 49 -20.61 -18.71 4.37
N PHE A 50 -20.62 -19.98 3.95
CA PHE A 50 -19.41 -20.70 3.54
C PHE A 50 -18.71 -20.00 2.36
N TRP A 51 -19.45 -19.66 1.30
CA TRP A 51 -18.89 -18.93 0.16
C TRP A 51 -18.37 -17.54 0.53
N TRP A 52 -19.05 -16.86 1.45
CA TRP A 52 -18.58 -15.58 1.96
C TRP A 52 -17.25 -15.70 2.72
N VAL A 53 -17.10 -16.72 3.58
CA VAL A 53 -15.84 -16.99 4.26
C VAL A 53 -14.73 -17.25 3.24
N PHE A 54 -15.02 -18.01 2.18
CA PHE A 54 -14.06 -18.27 1.11
C PHE A 54 -13.60 -16.97 0.43
N VAL A 55 -14.54 -16.07 0.10
CA VAL A 55 -14.22 -14.75 -0.48
C VAL A 55 -13.45 -13.87 0.49
N ALA A 56 -13.77 -13.90 1.79
CA ALA A 56 -13.06 -13.13 2.81
C ALA A 56 -11.61 -13.62 3.04
N ILE A 57 -11.39 -14.94 2.94
CA ILE A 57 -10.06 -15.55 3.09
C ILE A 57 -9.19 -15.35 1.84
N PHE A 58 -9.80 -15.19 0.67
CA PHE A 58 -9.06 -15.13 -0.60
C PHE A 58 -7.95 -14.05 -0.64
N PRO A 59 -8.16 -12.77 -0.23
CA PRO A 59 -7.09 -11.78 -0.18
C PRO A 59 -5.96 -12.14 0.80
N ILE A 60 -6.29 -12.82 1.91
CA ILE A 60 -5.33 -13.27 2.91
C ILE A 60 -4.42 -14.33 2.30
N VAL A 61 -5.00 -15.31 1.59
CA VAL A 61 -4.25 -16.36 0.90
C VAL A 61 -3.35 -15.78 -0.18
N ILE A 62 -3.84 -14.82 -0.98
CA ILE A 62 -3.01 -14.12 -1.97
C ILE A 62 -1.86 -13.38 -1.30
N ALA A 63 -2.11 -12.67 -0.19
CA ALA A 63 -1.06 -11.99 0.57
C ALA A 63 0.01 -12.96 1.07
N CYS A 64 -0.40 -14.10 1.64
CA CYS A 64 0.49 -15.17 2.06
C CYS A 64 1.30 -15.76 0.91
N LEU A 65 0.65 -16.06 -0.23
CA LEU A 65 1.31 -16.65 -1.39
C LEU A 65 2.32 -15.69 -2.00
N LEU A 66 1.97 -14.41 -2.15
CA LEU A 66 2.90 -13.41 -2.66
C LEU A 66 4.10 -13.23 -1.74
N ARG A 67 3.89 -13.23 -0.43
CA ARG A 67 5.01 -13.23 0.53
C ARG A 67 5.89 -14.46 0.33
N TYR A 68 5.29 -15.65 0.29
CA TYR A 68 6.03 -16.90 0.15
C TYR A 68 6.83 -16.99 -1.16
N VAL A 69 6.27 -16.50 -2.27
CA VAL A 69 6.91 -16.59 -3.60
C VAL A 69 7.93 -15.48 -3.83
N VAL A 70 7.66 -14.26 -3.37
CA VAL A 70 8.44 -13.06 -3.72
C VAL A 70 9.58 -12.81 -2.74
N GLU A 71 9.35 -12.98 -1.44
CA GLU A 71 10.38 -12.73 -0.41
C GLU A 71 11.71 -13.46 -0.67
N PRO A 72 11.74 -14.77 -1.05
CA PRO A 72 13.01 -15.44 -1.34
C PRO A 72 13.73 -14.85 -2.54
N GLN A 73 13.01 -14.44 -3.59
CA GLN A 73 13.63 -13.82 -4.78
C GLN A 73 14.27 -12.47 -4.46
N VAL A 74 13.61 -11.65 -3.63
CA VAL A 74 14.15 -10.36 -3.22
C VAL A 74 15.39 -10.57 -2.36
N ARG A 75 15.35 -11.49 -1.40
CA ARG A 75 16.49 -11.84 -0.55
C ARG A 75 17.70 -12.31 -1.37
N GLU A 76 17.47 -13.19 -2.36
CA GLU A 76 18.53 -13.68 -3.25
C GLU A 76 19.12 -12.56 -4.11
N ASN A 77 18.27 -11.69 -4.69
CA ASN A 77 18.74 -10.56 -5.49
C ASN A 77 19.58 -9.57 -4.66
N ILE A 78 19.18 -9.28 -3.43
CA ILE A 78 19.95 -8.44 -2.51
C ILE A 78 21.28 -9.11 -2.17
N GLN A 79 21.26 -10.40 -1.83
CA GLN A 79 22.47 -11.15 -1.51
C GLN A 79 23.44 -11.19 -2.69
N ASN A 80 22.94 -11.43 -3.91
CA ASN A 80 23.74 -11.42 -5.13
C ASN A 80 24.30 -10.03 -5.44
N ALA A 81 23.54 -8.97 -5.20
CA ALA A 81 24.01 -7.60 -5.38
C ALA A 81 25.13 -7.25 -4.37
N VAL A 82 24.99 -7.67 -3.11
CA VAL A 82 26.02 -7.47 -2.07
C VAL A 82 27.29 -8.26 -2.42
N ILE A 83 27.16 -9.53 -2.81
CA ILE A 83 28.30 -10.36 -3.24
C ILE A 83 28.98 -9.74 -4.45
N HIS A 84 28.23 -9.25 -5.44
CA HIS A 84 28.77 -8.58 -6.61
C HIS A 84 29.52 -7.29 -6.24
N GLN A 85 28.97 -6.47 -5.34
CA GLN A 85 29.68 -5.29 -4.83
C GLN A 85 30.98 -5.66 -4.11
N GLN A 86 30.96 -6.73 -3.31
CA GLN A 86 32.14 -7.19 -2.58
C GLN A 86 33.23 -7.70 -3.53
N MET A 87 32.88 -8.47 -4.56
CA MET A 87 33.83 -8.90 -5.60
C MET A 87 34.46 -7.73 -6.35
N MET A 88 33.70 -6.67 -6.65
CA MET A 88 34.23 -5.47 -7.31
C MET A 88 35.22 -4.71 -6.41
N ILE A 89 34.98 -4.67 -5.10
CA ILE A 89 35.90 -4.07 -4.13
C ILE A 89 37.20 -4.89 -4.04
N GLU A 90 37.10 -6.21 -3.95
CA GLU A 90 38.27 -7.11 -3.91
C GLU A 90 39.11 -7.02 -5.19
N GLN A 91 38.47 -6.95 -6.36
CA GLN A 91 39.18 -6.77 -7.63
C GLN A 91 39.93 -5.43 -7.68
N ASN A 92 39.32 -4.36 -7.19
CA ASN A 92 39.95 -3.04 -7.14
C ASN A 92 41.15 -3.01 -6.16
N GLN A 93 41.02 -3.67 -5.00
CA GLN A 93 42.14 -3.82 -4.06
C GLN A 93 43.31 -4.62 -4.66
N ASN A 94 43.02 -5.73 -5.34
CA ASN A 94 44.07 -6.55 -5.96
C ASN A 94 44.81 -5.80 -7.09
N GLN A 95 44.15 -4.89 -7.81
CA GLN A 95 44.80 -4.07 -8.83
C GLN A 95 45.77 -3.03 -8.24
N GLN A 96 45.56 -2.57 -7.01
CA GLN A 96 46.44 -1.58 -6.38
C GLN A 96 47.76 -2.17 -5.86
N ILE A 97 47.83 -3.49 -5.63
CA ILE A 97 49.03 -4.14 -5.04
C ILE A 97 50.11 -4.39 -6.09
N ILE A 98 49.80 -4.36 -7.38
CA ILE A 98 50.77 -4.56 -8.47
C ILE A 98 51.36 -3.21 -8.90
N VAL A 99 51.93 -2.47 -7.96
CA VAL A 99 52.98 -1.49 -8.30
C VAL A 99 54.28 -2.15 -7.88
N PRO A 100 55.07 -2.70 -8.82
CA PRO A 100 56.34 -3.32 -8.47
C PRO A 100 57.20 -2.26 -7.79
N ALA A 101 57.56 -2.53 -6.54
CA ALA A 101 58.66 -1.84 -5.89
C ALA A 101 59.90 -2.10 -6.74
N THR A 102 60.19 -1.23 -7.71
CA THR A 102 61.48 -1.16 -8.38
C THR A 102 62.51 -0.71 -7.34
N SER A 103 62.96 -1.66 -6.53
CA SER A 103 64.25 -1.60 -5.84
C SER A 103 65.33 -1.81 -6.90
N GLY A 104 66.02 -0.76 -7.28
CA GLY A 104 67.12 -0.87 -8.23
C GLY A 104 67.78 0.46 -8.56
N ASP A 105 68.86 0.75 -7.84
CA ASP A 105 70.01 1.56 -8.23
C ASP A 105 69.80 2.95 -8.83
N GLN A 106 69.89 3.96 -7.95
CA GLN A 106 70.32 5.31 -8.30
C GLN A 106 71.83 5.33 -8.61
N SER A 107 72.23 4.93 -9.82
CA SER A 107 73.55 5.32 -10.35
C SER A 107 73.55 5.41 -11.88
N GLY A 108 72.74 6.32 -12.42
CA GLY A 108 72.76 6.61 -13.85
C GLY A 108 71.99 7.89 -14.18
N MET A 109 72.72 9.02 -14.28
CA MET A 109 72.21 10.24 -14.92
C MET A 109 71.98 9.98 -16.41
N GLY A 110 70.79 9.48 -16.76
CA GLY A 110 70.29 9.40 -18.13
C GLY A 110 69.06 10.29 -18.27
N GLN A 111 69.15 11.30 -19.13
CA GLN A 111 68.08 12.26 -19.43
C GLN A 111 66.76 11.56 -19.77
N LEU A 112 65.70 11.91 -19.03
CA LEU A 112 64.33 11.54 -19.37
C LEU A 112 63.91 12.18 -20.70
N PRO A 113 63.21 11.44 -21.59
CA PRO A 113 62.64 12.01 -22.80
C PRO A 113 61.50 12.99 -22.46
N PRO A 114 61.51 14.21 -23.00
CA PRO A 114 60.45 15.19 -22.79
C PRO A 114 59.24 14.82 -23.66
N GLY A 115 58.19 14.23 -23.08
CA GLY A 115 56.96 13.98 -23.83
C GLY A 115 55.93 13.03 -23.21
N ALA A 116 56.25 12.26 -22.19
CA ALA A 116 55.27 11.40 -21.53
C ALA A 116 54.44 12.20 -20.50
N GLN A 117 53.48 13.00 -20.99
CA GLN A 117 52.42 13.55 -20.15
C GLN A 117 51.58 12.38 -19.62
N LEU A 118 51.81 12.01 -18.36
CA LEU A 118 50.87 11.22 -17.57
C LEU A 118 49.55 11.99 -17.54
N GLN A 119 48.62 11.63 -18.41
CA GLN A 119 47.23 12.06 -18.32
C GLN A 119 46.74 11.62 -16.93
N PRO A 120 46.43 12.55 -16.01
CA PRO A 120 45.83 12.18 -14.74
C PRO A 120 44.56 11.42 -15.09
N GLY A 121 44.57 10.12 -14.76
CA GLY A 121 43.54 9.18 -15.17
C GLY A 121 42.19 9.81 -14.92
N GLN A 122 41.41 9.98 -16.00
CA GLN A 122 40.00 10.26 -15.90
C GLN A 122 39.38 9.06 -15.19
N ALA A 123 39.42 9.07 -13.86
CA ALA A 123 38.57 8.27 -13.02
C ALA A 123 37.16 8.74 -13.37
N GLN A 124 36.57 8.10 -14.38
CA GLN A 124 35.16 8.25 -14.67
C GLN A 124 34.47 8.01 -13.33
N PRO A 125 33.76 9.00 -12.78
CA PRO A 125 33.02 8.78 -11.54
C PRO A 125 32.11 7.61 -11.85
N MET A 126 32.39 6.45 -11.24
CA MET A 126 31.57 5.26 -11.42
C MET A 126 30.15 5.70 -11.13
N ALA A 127 29.32 5.72 -12.17
CA ALA A 127 27.93 6.09 -12.05
C ALA A 127 27.37 5.25 -10.91
N ALA A 128 26.92 5.92 -9.86
CA ALA A 128 26.44 5.22 -8.67
C ALA A 128 25.44 4.17 -9.13
N PRO A 129 25.61 2.89 -8.75
CA PRO A 129 24.71 1.84 -9.18
C PRO A 129 23.28 2.29 -8.87
N PRO A 130 22.35 2.15 -9.84
CA PRO A 130 20.98 2.57 -9.62
C PRO A 130 20.45 1.86 -8.37
N PRO A 131 19.65 2.51 -7.51
CA PRO A 131 19.17 1.90 -6.28
C PRO A 131 18.38 0.62 -6.59
N ILE A 132 19.05 -0.53 -6.44
CA ILE A 132 18.52 -1.86 -6.75
C ILE A 132 17.67 -2.29 -5.55
N GLY A 133 16.38 -1.93 -5.54
CA GLY A 133 15.46 -2.46 -4.53
C GLY A 133 14.10 -1.78 -4.45
N SER A 134 14.04 -0.44 -4.42
CA SER A 134 12.81 0.23 -3.96
C SER A 134 11.60 0.04 -4.89
N ASN A 135 11.81 0.00 -6.21
CA ASN A 135 10.68 0.03 -7.15
C ASN A 135 9.92 -1.29 -7.23
N ARG A 136 10.57 -2.44 -7.08
CA ARG A 136 9.89 -3.74 -7.19
C ARG A 136 8.99 -3.99 -6.00
N ASP A 137 9.51 -3.79 -4.78
CA ASP A 137 8.76 -4.02 -3.55
C ASP A 137 7.56 -3.07 -3.44
N GLN A 138 7.71 -1.83 -3.93
CA GLN A 138 6.60 -0.88 -4.04
C GLN A 138 5.54 -1.35 -5.04
N LEU A 139 5.93 -1.79 -6.24
CA LEU A 139 4.98 -2.20 -7.27
C LEU A 139 4.19 -3.45 -6.86
N TYR A 140 4.81 -4.40 -6.14
CA TYR A 140 4.14 -5.57 -5.59
C TYR A 140 3.22 -5.23 -4.44
N THR A 141 3.69 -4.42 -3.49
CA THR A 141 2.88 -3.93 -2.37
C THR A 141 1.64 -3.21 -2.91
N VAL A 142 1.84 -2.31 -3.87
CA VAL A 142 0.77 -1.59 -4.57
C VAL A 142 -0.17 -2.56 -5.30
N ALA A 143 0.34 -3.53 -6.07
CA ALA A 143 -0.50 -4.50 -6.78
C ALA A 143 -1.35 -5.35 -5.83
N LEU A 144 -0.78 -5.81 -4.72
CA LEU A 144 -1.45 -6.63 -3.71
C LEU A 144 -2.56 -5.84 -3.00
N TYR A 145 -2.24 -4.60 -2.63
CA TYR A 145 -3.18 -3.67 -2.00
C TYR A 145 -4.24 -3.14 -2.97
N LEU A 146 -3.99 -3.14 -4.29
CA LEU A 146 -4.97 -2.76 -5.31
C LEU A 146 -5.90 -3.91 -5.74
N LEU A 147 -5.34 -5.09 -6.01
CA LEU A 147 -6.11 -6.22 -6.52
C LEU A 147 -6.96 -6.87 -5.42
N GLY A 148 -6.42 -6.98 -4.21
CA GLY A 148 -7.08 -7.67 -3.09
C GLY A 148 -8.48 -7.12 -2.80
N PRO A 149 -8.62 -5.82 -2.45
CA PRO A 149 -9.91 -5.25 -2.12
C PRO A 149 -10.90 -5.26 -3.30
N SER A 150 -10.42 -4.95 -4.51
CA SER A 150 -11.28 -4.86 -5.69
C SER A 150 -11.84 -6.22 -6.11
N ILE A 151 -11.01 -7.26 -6.17
CA ILE A 151 -11.44 -8.61 -6.52
C ILE A 151 -12.34 -9.21 -5.45
N ALA A 152 -12.03 -9.02 -4.17
CA ALA A 152 -12.90 -9.48 -3.07
C ALA A 152 -14.29 -8.82 -3.13
N CYS A 153 -14.35 -7.51 -3.35
CA CYS A 153 -15.62 -6.80 -3.54
C CYS A 153 -16.37 -7.30 -4.78
N MET A 154 -15.68 -7.51 -5.92
CA MET A 154 -16.29 -8.04 -7.14
C MET A 154 -16.89 -9.43 -6.89
N LEU A 155 -16.14 -10.37 -6.29
CA LEU A 155 -16.61 -11.73 -6.02
C LEU A 155 -17.77 -11.72 -5.01
N GLY A 156 -17.66 -10.92 -3.94
CA GLY A 156 -18.71 -10.77 -2.94
C GLY A 156 -20.00 -10.21 -3.52
N ALA A 157 -19.91 -9.19 -4.36
CA ALA A 157 -21.06 -8.59 -5.03
C ALA A 157 -21.66 -9.54 -6.08
N LEU A 158 -20.84 -10.26 -6.84
CA LEU A 158 -21.28 -11.22 -7.86
C LEU A 158 -22.14 -12.35 -7.24
N LEU A 159 -21.75 -12.84 -6.06
CA LEU A 159 -22.47 -13.90 -5.35
C LEU A 159 -23.83 -13.47 -4.79
N ILE A 160 -24.08 -12.17 -4.62
CA ILE A 160 -25.33 -11.68 -4.02
C ILE A 160 -26.16 -10.85 -4.98
N ALA A 161 -25.61 -9.76 -5.52
CA ALA A 161 -26.39 -8.75 -6.24
C ALA A 161 -27.15 -9.36 -7.43
N ALA A 162 -26.42 -10.04 -8.32
CA ALA A 162 -26.98 -10.62 -9.54
C ALA A 162 -28.03 -11.71 -9.28
N PRO A 163 -27.76 -12.77 -8.49
CA PRO A 163 -28.77 -13.79 -8.21
C PRO A 163 -29.94 -13.25 -7.36
N ALA A 164 -29.71 -12.25 -6.50
CA ALA A 164 -30.77 -11.69 -5.67
C ALA A 164 -31.84 -10.98 -6.49
N ILE A 165 -31.47 -10.23 -7.53
CA ILE A 165 -32.46 -9.58 -8.41
C ILE A 165 -33.03 -10.56 -9.44
N ALA A 166 -32.20 -11.44 -9.99
CA ALA A 166 -32.63 -12.44 -10.97
C ALA A 166 -33.70 -13.37 -10.40
N SER A 167 -33.51 -13.87 -9.18
CA SER A 167 -34.48 -14.76 -8.55
C SER A 167 -35.84 -14.12 -8.27
N GLU A 168 -35.91 -12.80 -8.02
CA GLU A 168 -37.22 -12.14 -7.89
C GLU A 168 -37.91 -12.00 -9.24
N LEU A 169 -37.15 -11.68 -10.29
CA LEU A 169 -37.68 -11.55 -11.63
C LEU A 169 -38.20 -12.91 -12.15
N GLU A 170 -37.52 -14.00 -11.81
CA GLU A 170 -37.96 -15.37 -12.17
C GLU A 170 -39.15 -15.87 -11.34
N GLN A 171 -39.20 -15.57 -10.04
CA GLN A 171 -40.23 -16.11 -9.14
C GLN A 171 -41.54 -15.34 -9.18
N HIS A 172 -41.62 -14.22 -9.92
CA HIS A 172 -42.76 -13.31 -9.94
C HIS A 172 -43.20 -12.80 -8.55
N SER A 173 -42.34 -12.93 -7.54
CA SER A 173 -42.57 -12.53 -6.14
C SER A 173 -42.75 -11.02 -5.97
N TRP A 174 -42.23 -10.25 -6.92
CA TRP A 174 -42.36 -8.80 -7.01
C TRP A 174 -43.81 -8.32 -7.20
N ILE A 175 -44.71 -9.14 -7.76
CA ILE A 175 -46.13 -8.80 -7.94
C ILE A 175 -46.81 -8.47 -6.60
N TYR A 176 -46.47 -9.20 -5.54
CA TYR A 176 -47.00 -8.93 -4.20
C TYR A 176 -46.47 -7.62 -3.61
N LEU A 177 -45.26 -7.21 -3.99
CA LEU A 177 -44.64 -5.96 -3.55
C LEU A 177 -45.07 -4.76 -4.39
N ALA A 178 -45.41 -4.96 -5.67
CA ALA A 178 -45.94 -3.94 -6.59
C ALA A 178 -47.26 -3.34 -6.11
N THR A 179 -48.07 -4.10 -5.35
CA THR A 179 -49.32 -3.59 -4.76
C THR A 179 -49.10 -2.46 -3.73
N ARG A 180 -47.86 -2.26 -3.27
CA ARG A 180 -47.52 -1.16 -2.34
C ARG A 180 -46.91 0.01 -3.11
N PRO A 181 -47.32 1.26 -2.81
CA PRO A 181 -46.68 2.43 -3.42
C PRO A 181 -45.17 2.40 -3.12
N ASN A 182 -44.37 2.51 -4.18
CA ASN A 182 -42.89 2.44 -4.15
C ASN A 182 -42.29 1.08 -3.73
N GLY A 183 -43.07 -0.02 -3.70
CA GLY A 183 -42.59 -1.33 -3.26
C GLY A 183 -41.40 -1.85 -4.07
N VAL A 184 -41.42 -1.66 -5.39
CA VAL A 184 -40.32 -2.04 -6.30
C VAL A 184 -39.02 -1.28 -5.98
N PHE A 185 -39.12 0.03 -5.74
CA PHE A 185 -37.96 0.84 -5.36
C PHE A 185 -37.31 0.31 -4.07
N PHE A 186 -38.12 0.02 -3.05
CA PHE A 186 -37.63 -0.52 -1.78
C PHE A 186 -37.01 -1.92 -1.93
N LEU A 187 -37.56 -2.74 -2.83
CA LEU A 187 -37.01 -4.07 -3.14
C LEU A 187 -35.60 -3.94 -3.73
N VAL A 188 -35.44 -3.13 -4.79
CA VAL A 188 -34.13 -2.95 -5.44
C VAL A 188 -33.13 -2.29 -4.49
N ALA A 189 -33.54 -1.24 -3.78
CA ALA A 189 -32.69 -0.55 -2.81
C ALA A 189 -32.27 -1.45 -1.64
N GLY A 190 -33.17 -2.26 -1.11
CA GLY A 190 -32.88 -3.20 -0.03
C GLY A 190 -31.87 -4.27 -0.44
N LYS A 191 -32.03 -4.87 -1.63
CA LYS A 191 -31.07 -5.85 -2.17
C LYS A 191 -29.71 -5.23 -2.45
N TYR A 192 -29.69 -4.02 -2.99
CA TYR A 192 -28.47 -3.26 -3.19
C TYR A 192 -27.71 -3.06 -1.88
N ILE A 193 -28.38 -2.55 -0.83
CA ILE A 193 -27.74 -2.31 0.47
C ILE A 193 -27.20 -3.62 1.06
N VAL A 194 -27.95 -4.72 0.99
CA VAL A 194 -27.46 -6.02 1.49
C VAL A 194 -26.26 -6.52 0.69
N ALA A 195 -26.26 -6.37 -0.64
CA ALA A 195 -25.11 -6.71 -1.47
C ALA A 195 -23.86 -5.88 -1.11
N VAL A 196 -24.02 -4.56 -0.94
CA VAL A 196 -22.93 -3.66 -0.53
C VAL A 196 -22.39 -4.05 0.85
N MET A 197 -23.28 -4.24 1.84
CA MET A 197 -22.87 -4.61 3.20
C MET A 197 -22.10 -5.94 3.22
N TRP A 198 -22.55 -6.93 2.45
CA TRP A 198 -21.93 -8.25 2.41
C TRP A 198 -20.59 -8.28 1.68
N ALA A 199 -20.50 -7.59 0.53
CA ALA A 199 -19.26 -7.47 -0.23
C ALA A 199 -18.21 -6.66 0.56
N PHE A 200 -18.65 -5.58 1.22
CA PHE A 200 -17.79 -4.75 2.05
C PHE A 200 -17.28 -5.51 3.28
N SER A 201 -18.13 -6.26 3.98
CA SER A 201 -17.71 -7.02 5.17
C SER A 201 -16.71 -8.13 4.86
N ALA A 202 -16.89 -8.86 3.75
CA ALA A 202 -15.92 -9.85 3.28
C ALA A 202 -14.55 -9.20 3.03
N THR A 203 -14.58 -8.08 2.32
CA THR A 203 -13.37 -7.36 1.92
C THR A 203 -12.67 -6.72 3.11
N LEU A 204 -13.43 -6.17 4.07
CA LEU A 204 -12.88 -5.61 5.29
C LEU A 204 -12.05 -6.64 6.05
N ILE A 205 -12.58 -7.86 6.24
CA ILE A 205 -11.86 -8.95 6.90
C ILE A 205 -10.63 -9.35 6.10
N GLY A 206 -10.77 -9.54 4.79
CA GLY A 206 -9.67 -9.94 3.91
C GLY A 206 -8.52 -8.91 3.89
N VAL A 207 -8.86 -7.63 3.80
CA VAL A 207 -7.90 -6.51 3.78
C VAL A 207 -7.24 -6.32 5.13
N THR A 208 -7.99 -6.32 6.23
CA THR A 208 -7.41 -6.20 7.58
C THR A 208 -6.51 -7.39 7.89
N GLY A 209 -6.94 -8.62 7.57
CA GLY A 209 -6.11 -9.82 7.73
C GLY A 209 -4.84 -9.78 6.89
N GLY A 210 -4.95 -9.41 5.60
CA GLY A 210 -3.79 -9.25 4.72
C GLY A 210 -2.82 -8.17 5.21
N ALA A 211 -3.35 -7.01 5.63
CA ALA A 211 -2.53 -5.92 6.17
C ALA A 211 -1.81 -6.31 7.47
N MET A 212 -2.42 -7.11 8.35
CA MET A 212 -1.76 -7.63 9.55
C MET A 212 -0.61 -8.57 9.22
N ILE A 213 -0.78 -9.45 8.22
CA ILE A 213 0.27 -10.39 7.80
C ILE A 213 1.45 -9.63 7.15
N CYS A 214 1.17 -8.60 6.37
CA CYS A 214 2.21 -7.78 5.73
C CYS A 214 2.85 -6.77 6.71
N GLY A 215 2.16 -6.36 7.76
CA GLY A 215 2.62 -5.33 8.70
C GLY A 215 3.61 -5.81 9.77
N GLN A 216 3.69 -7.11 10.04
CA GLN A 216 4.49 -7.64 11.17
C GLN A 216 6.02 -7.52 10.99
N GLU A 217 6.54 -7.44 9.77
CA GLU A 217 7.99 -7.52 9.54
C GLU A 217 8.76 -6.21 9.67
N TYR A 218 8.10 -5.05 9.55
CA TYR A 218 8.79 -3.77 9.73
C TYR A 218 9.38 -3.59 11.14
N ASN A 219 8.92 -4.38 12.12
CA ASN A 219 9.41 -4.34 13.50
C ASN A 219 10.51 -5.37 13.81
N SER A 220 10.81 -6.29 12.89
CA SER A 220 11.79 -7.35 13.13
C SER A 220 13.15 -6.89 12.63
N ALA A 221 14.05 -6.60 13.58
CA ALA A 221 15.38 -6.02 13.37
C ALA A 221 16.14 -6.61 12.17
N LEU A 222 16.69 -5.70 11.36
CA LEU A 222 17.61 -6.00 10.28
C LEU A 222 18.90 -6.64 10.84
N SER A 223 18.95 -7.97 10.95
CA SER A 223 20.18 -8.70 11.27
C SER A 223 20.98 -8.93 9.99
N ILE A 224 22.05 -8.16 9.78
CA ILE A 224 22.92 -8.32 8.62
C ILE A 224 24.03 -9.32 8.96
N PRO A 225 24.24 -10.39 8.18
CA PRO A 225 25.39 -11.26 8.35
C PRO A 225 26.67 -10.52 7.94
N GLY A 226 27.50 -10.16 8.91
CA GLY A 226 28.85 -9.63 8.70
C GLY A 226 29.85 -10.71 8.25
N PRO A 227 31.08 -10.34 7.85
CA PRO A 227 32.12 -11.28 7.45
C PRO A 227 32.47 -12.25 8.60
N GLN A 228 31.92 -13.47 8.51
CA GLN A 228 32.10 -14.76 9.23
C GLN A 228 32.55 -14.83 10.71
N LYS A 229 32.89 -13.75 11.41
CA LYS A 229 33.33 -13.79 12.81
C LYS A 229 32.70 -12.74 13.71
N LEU A 230 32.10 -11.68 13.17
CA LEU A 230 31.44 -10.64 13.96
C LEU A 230 30.07 -10.34 13.37
N GLN A 231 29.04 -10.51 14.19
CA GLN A 231 27.68 -10.14 13.85
C GLN A 231 27.36 -8.81 14.51
N LEU A 232 27.06 -7.81 13.69
CA LEU A 232 26.54 -6.53 14.13
C LEU A 232 25.01 -6.63 14.12
N SER A 233 24.38 -6.46 15.28
CA SER A 233 22.93 -6.39 15.39
C SER A 233 22.55 -5.04 16.00
N LEU A 234 21.82 -4.23 15.23
CA LEU A 234 21.25 -2.99 15.73
C LEU A 234 19.82 -3.28 16.20
N SER A 235 19.57 -3.06 17.48
CA SER A 235 18.22 -3.15 18.04
C SER A 235 17.75 -1.78 18.49
N GLN A 236 16.58 -1.36 18.01
CA GLN A 236 15.89 -0.18 18.50
C GLN A 236 15.29 -0.49 19.88
N LEU A 237 15.68 0.28 20.90
CA LEU A 237 15.31 -0.01 22.29
C LEU A 237 13.85 0.36 22.61
N ASN A 238 13.29 1.36 21.90
CA ASN A 238 11.92 1.85 22.08
C ASN A 238 11.11 1.71 20.78
N SER A 239 10.05 0.90 20.79
CA SER A 239 9.23 0.58 19.61
C SER A 239 8.35 1.72 19.07
N SER A 240 8.29 2.86 19.76
CA SER A 240 7.60 4.06 19.28
C SER A 240 8.23 5.29 19.92
N VAL A 241 8.97 6.09 19.15
CA VAL A 241 9.60 7.32 19.62
C VAL A 241 8.79 8.50 19.08
N GLY A 242 8.26 9.35 19.97
CA GLY A 242 7.57 10.58 19.60
C GLY A 242 8.51 11.57 18.91
N VAL A 243 7.94 12.60 18.26
CA VAL A 243 8.71 13.59 17.47
C VAL A 243 9.78 14.32 18.30
N ASP A 244 9.58 14.38 19.62
CA ASP A 244 10.42 15.11 20.58
C ASP A 244 11.17 14.20 21.58
N ASP A 245 11.00 12.88 21.48
CA ASP A 245 11.59 11.94 22.44
C ASP A 245 13.03 11.57 22.03
N GLU A 246 13.94 11.53 23.00
CA GLU A 246 15.28 10.97 22.79
C GLU A 246 15.19 9.56 22.23
N PHE A 247 15.86 9.33 21.09
CA PHE A 247 15.95 8.00 20.52
C PHE A 247 17.22 7.32 21.06
N ALA A 248 17.07 6.16 21.69
CA ALA A 248 18.19 5.29 22.06
C ALA A 248 18.28 4.11 21.08
N LEU A 249 19.39 4.04 20.32
CA LEU A 249 19.77 2.86 19.56
C LEU A 249 20.74 2.05 20.38
N THR A 250 20.55 0.74 20.44
CA THR A 250 21.57 -0.15 21.00
C THR A 250 22.22 -0.91 19.87
N MET A 251 23.49 -0.62 19.64
CA MET A 251 24.31 -1.36 18.70
C MET A 251 25.00 -2.49 19.45
N SER A 252 24.63 -3.73 19.16
CA SER A 252 25.27 -4.90 19.73
C SER A 252 26.27 -5.50 18.74
N VAL A 253 27.47 -5.79 19.23
CA VAL A 253 28.52 -6.48 18.50
C VAL A 253 28.71 -7.83 19.16
N THR A 254 28.47 -8.91 18.42
CA THR A 254 28.66 -10.27 18.90
C THR A 254 29.86 -10.90 18.21
N ASN A 255 30.86 -11.32 18.99
CA ASN A 255 32.01 -12.07 18.48
C ASN A 255 31.63 -13.55 18.34
N GLN A 256 31.42 -14.01 17.10
CA GLN A 256 31.13 -15.40 16.78
C GLN A 256 32.39 -16.28 16.66
N SER A 257 33.59 -15.70 16.83
CA SER A 257 34.83 -16.47 16.83
C SER A 257 34.92 -17.37 18.08
N GLN A 258 35.16 -18.67 17.88
CA GLN A 258 35.29 -19.63 18.99
C GLN A 258 36.65 -19.59 19.70
N SER A 259 37.67 -18.96 19.13
CA SER A 259 39.05 -19.12 19.60
C SER A 259 39.88 -17.82 19.72
N ALA A 260 39.35 -16.67 19.29
CA ALA A 260 40.12 -15.42 19.28
C ALA A 260 39.46 -14.37 20.17
N ILE A 261 40.22 -13.88 21.15
CA ILE A 261 39.93 -12.61 21.82
C ILE A 261 40.28 -11.53 20.80
N ASN A 262 39.30 -10.73 20.41
CA ASN A 262 39.51 -9.62 19.51
C ASN A 262 39.41 -8.33 20.32
N ASP A 263 40.50 -7.58 20.42
CA ASP A 263 40.43 -6.18 20.83
C ASP A 263 39.83 -5.40 19.65
N VAL A 264 38.56 -5.04 19.81
CA VAL A 264 37.80 -4.34 18.78
C VAL A 264 37.56 -2.91 19.26
N GLN A 265 38.12 -1.94 18.54
CA GLN A 265 37.80 -0.54 18.78
C GLN A 265 36.56 -0.18 17.96
N LEU A 266 35.43 -0.02 18.65
CA LEU A 266 34.18 0.41 18.02
C LEU A 266 34.10 1.94 18.01
N ARG A 267 34.40 2.52 16.86
CA ARG A 267 34.23 3.95 16.63
C ARG A 267 32.90 4.21 15.94
N VAL A 268 31.89 4.65 16.69
CA VAL A 268 30.60 5.01 16.10
C VAL A 268 30.62 6.49 15.71
N ARG A 269 30.61 6.76 14.40
CA ARG A 269 30.48 8.12 13.89
C ARG A 269 29.04 8.36 13.44
N HIS A 270 28.32 9.17 14.19
CA HIS A 270 27.01 9.61 13.78
C HIS A 270 27.12 10.86 12.89
N THR A 271 26.73 10.76 11.62
CA THR A 271 26.73 11.90 10.68
C THR A 271 25.31 12.16 10.20
N TYR A 272 24.77 13.35 10.46
CA TYR A 272 23.48 13.75 9.90
C TYR A 272 23.73 14.44 8.55
N GLU A 273 23.14 13.92 7.48
CA GLU A 273 23.17 14.57 6.17
C GLU A 273 21.77 15.12 5.88
N PHE A 274 21.64 16.45 5.91
CA PHE A 274 20.36 17.12 5.68
C PHE A 274 20.11 17.23 4.18
N LYS A 275 19.21 16.41 3.65
CA LYS A 275 18.72 16.57 2.28
C LYS A 275 17.58 17.60 2.30
N LEU A 276 17.91 18.88 2.19
CA LEU A 276 16.92 19.93 1.95
C LEU A 276 16.44 19.84 0.50
N THR A 277 15.40 19.04 0.27
CA THR A 277 14.56 19.16 -0.92
C THR A 277 13.54 20.28 -0.66
N ASP A 278 13.51 21.28 -1.55
CA ASP A 278 12.48 22.32 -1.72
C ASP A 278 12.51 23.65 -0.96
N LEU A 279 13.63 24.06 -0.37
CA LEU A 279 13.84 25.50 -0.15
C LEU A 279 15.16 25.93 -0.75
N ALA A 280 15.05 26.40 -2.00
CA ALA A 280 16.07 27.24 -2.61
C ALA A 280 16.43 28.36 -1.63
N GLU A 281 17.73 28.64 -1.55
CA GLU A 281 18.26 29.89 -1.00
C GLU A 281 18.55 29.96 0.52
N LYS A 282 19.33 29.01 1.06
CA LYS A 282 20.45 29.37 1.98
C LYS A 282 21.42 28.20 2.22
N LYS A 283 22.56 28.21 1.53
CA LYS A 283 23.72 27.37 1.87
C LYS A 283 24.26 27.74 3.26
N ARG A 284 23.81 27.05 4.30
CA ARG A 284 24.62 26.81 5.51
C ARG A 284 24.72 25.30 5.68
N ASP A 285 25.91 24.77 5.41
CA ASP A 285 26.29 23.37 5.57
C ASP A 285 26.38 23.07 7.08
N ASN A 286 25.23 22.97 7.76
CA ASN A 286 25.16 22.63 9.18
C ASN A 286 25.31 21.11 9.37
N ARG A 287 26.46 20.54 8.98
CA ARG A 287 26.81 19.16 9.31
C ARG A 287 27.30 19.10 10.75
N GLY A 288 26.42 18.69 11.66
CA GLY A 288 26.83 18.24 12.99
C GLY A 288 27.28 16.79 12.92
N SER A 289 28.56 16.50 13.17
CA SER A 289 29.03 15.13 13.43
C SER A 289 29.36 15.00 14.91
N ARG A 290 28.78 14.01 15.59
CA ARG A 290 29.18 13.65 16.95
C ARG A 290 29.84 12.28 16.89
N LEU A 291 31.12 12.24 17.25
CA LEU A 291 31.86 10.99 17.36
C LEU A 291 31.65 10.43 18.76
N VAL A 292 31.19 9.19 18.85
CA VAL A 292 31.12 8.44 20.10
C VAL A 292 32.08 7.27 19.94
N GLU A 293 33.22 7.33 20.61
CA GLU A 293 34.20 6.25 20.62
C GLU A 293 33.95 5.37 21.84
N SER A 294 33.82 4.07 21.62
CA SER A 294 33.74 3.07 22.69
C SER A 294 34.75 1.97 22.40
N ILE A 295 35.70 1.77 23.31
CA ILE A 295 36.71 0.72 23.18
C ILE A 295 36.21 -0.47 23.99
N ALA A 296 36.10 -1.62 23.36
CA ALA A 296 35.56 -2.81 23.98
C ALA A 296 36.34 -4.06 23.55
N THR A 297 37.06 -4.67 24.48
CA THR A 297 37.62 -6.02 24.30
C THR A 297 36.48 -7.04 24.28
N LEU A 298 36.34 -7.83 23.21
CA LEU A 298 35.31 -8.87 23.11
C LEU A 298 35.94 -10.26 23.23
N GLY A 299 35.55 -11.00 24.27
CA GLY A 299 35.86 -12.42 24.40
C GLY A 299 35.14 -13.28 23.36
N PRO A 300 35.54 -14.55 23.18
CA PRO A 300 34.85 -15.51 22.32
C PRO A 300 33.38 -15.69 22.74
N GLY A 301 32.43 -15.49 21.82
CA GLY A 301 31.00 -15.58 22.12
C GLY A 301 30.43 -14.40 22.93
N GLU A 302 31.24 -13.42 23.31
CA GLU A 302 30.78 -12.26 24.07
C GLU A 302 30.02 -11.30 23.15
N THR A 303 28.94 -10.72 23.67
CA THR A 303 28.18 -9.65 23.01
C THR A 303 28.31 -8.38 23.83
N LYS A 304 28.76 -7.29 23.20
CA LYS A 304 28.79 -5.97 23.83
C LYS A 304 27.83 -5.03 23.11
N SER A 305 26.96 -4.41 23.90
CA SER A 305 26.00 -3.41 23.48
C SER A 305 26.54 -2.00 23.77
N VAL A 306 26.49 -1.13 22.77
CA VAL A 306 26.78 0.30 22.91
C VAL A 306 25.49 1.07 22.65
N ASP A 307 25.03 1.77 23.69
CA ASP A 307 23.85 2.62 23.61
C ASP A 307 24.22 3.98 23.01
N ILE A 308 23.66 4.27 21.85
CA ILE A 308 23.79 5.52 21.13
C ILE A 308 22.53 6.33 21.38
N ARG A 309 22.62 7.37 22.21
CA ARG A 309 21.53 8.34 22.39
C ARG A 309 21.62 9.45 21.36
N ILE A 310 20.53 9.60 20.60
CA ILE A 310 20.34 10.67 19.63
C ILE A 310 19.32 11.66 20.22
N LEU A 311 19.79 12.88 20.51
CA LEU A 311 18.95 13.95 21.02
C LEU A 311 18.00 14.44 19.92
N ALA A 312 16.68 14.36 20.17
CA ALA A 312 15.63 14.71 19.20
C ALA A 312 15.62 16.19 18.79
N GLU A 313 16.21 17.08 19.61
CA GLU A 313 16.21 18.54 19.44
C GLU A 313 16.76 19.01 18.07
N LYS A 314 17.47 18.15 17.33
CA LYS A 314 18.02 18.45 15.99
C LYS A 314 17.35 17.72 14.82
N ALA A 315 16.39 16.85 15.08
CA ALA A 315 15.79 15.94 14.09
C ALA A 315 14.36 16.33 13.68
N THR A 316 14.13 17.61 13.39
CA THR A 316 12.86 18.11 12.84
C THR A 316 12.86 18.04 11.31
N GLY A 317 11.91 17.30 10.73
CA GLY A 317 11.75 17.09 9.28
C GLY A 317 11.89 15.64 8.82
N ASN A 318 11.61 15.38 7.53
CA ASN A 318 11.83 14.09 6.87
C ASN A 318 13.33 13.87 6.68
N GLN A 319 14.04 13.59 7.77
CA GLN A 319 15.49 13.48 7.79
C GLN A 319 15.90 12.02 7.60
N VAL A 320 16.79 11.77 6.65
CA VAL A 320 17.51 10.50 6.54
C VAL A 320 18.82 10.65 7.31
N GLY A 321 18.84 10.21 8.57
CA GLY A 321 20.10 10.11 9.31
C GLY A 321 20.92 8.95 8.77
N ARG A 322 22.23 9.14 8.57
CA ARG A 322 23.17 8.05 8.25
C ARG A 322 24.06 7.81 9.47
N ILE A 323 23.80 6.72 10.18
CA ILE A 323 24.78 6.23 11.16
C ILE A 323 25.89 5.55 10.39
N THR A 324 27.14 5.75 10.78
CA THR A 324 28.28 4.99 10.26
C THR A 324 29.08 4.48 11.44
N ALA A 325 29.01 3.17 11.68
CA ALA A 325 29.94 2.53 12.60
C ALA A 325 31.25 2.23 11.87
N MET A 326 32.38 2.49 12.50
CA MET A 326 33.70 2.10 12.02
C MET A 326 34.29 1.16 13.07
N MET A 327 34.85 0.05 12.62
CA MET A 327 35.47 -0.94 13.49
C MET A 327 36.96 -0.99 13.15
N ASP A 328 37.79 -0.51 14.08
CA ASP A 328 39.24 -0.48 13.90
C ASP A 328 39.86 -1.72 14.58
N TYR A 329 40.66 -2.47 13.83
CA TYR A 329 41.45 -3.60 14.34
C TYR A 329 42.90 -3.14 14.55
N PRO A 330 43.50 -3.38 15.73
CA PRO A 330 44.85 -2.91 16.04
C PRO A 330 45.94 -3.54 15.18
N GLU A 331 45.69 -4.70 14.57
CA GLU A 331 46.71 -5.49 13.86
C GLU A 331 46.76 -5.25 12.33
N THR A 332 45.82 -4.50 11.75
CA THR A 332 45.81 -4.23 10.30
C THR A 332 46.15 -2.76 10.01
N PRO A 333 47.18 -2.46 9.17
CA PRO A 333 47.66 -1.09 8.92
C PRO A 333 46.68 -0.22 8.11
N SER A 334 45.55 -0.79 7.67
CA SER A 334 44.47 -0.08 6.97
C SER A 334 43.15 -0.32 7.72
N PRO A 335 42.45 0.72 8.20
CA PRO A 335 41.17 0.55 8.88
C PRO A 335 40.14 -0.06 7.92
N VAL A 336 39.64 -1.25 8.25
CA VAL A 336 38.51 -1.86 7.53
C VAL A 336 37.25 -1.12 7.94
N SER A 337 36.98 -0.01 7.27
CA SER A 337 35.74 0.74 7.46
C SER A 337 34.56 -0.06 6.88
N VAL A 338 33.90 -0.85 7.72
CA VAL A 338 32.58 -1.38 7.40
C VAL A 338 31.60 -0.21 7.51
N VAL A 339 31.46 0.58 6.43
CA VAL A 339 30.53 1.71 6.38
C VAL A 339 29.12 1.16 6.25
N GLU A 340 28.52 0.85 7.38
CA GLU A 340 27.10 0.52 7.43
C GLU A 340 26.32 1.83 7.46
N SER A 341 25.65 2.19 6.36
CA SER A 341 24.78 3.36 6.30
C SER A 341 23.36 2.97 6.69
N ILE A 342 23.01 3.15 7.96
CA ILE A 342 21.65 2.90 8.42
C ILE A 342 20.84 4.15 8.12
N GLN A 343 19.93 4.06 7.15
CA GLN A 343 18.95 5.12 6.90
C GLN A 343 17.84 4.98 7.93
N ILE A 344 17.89 5.82 8.97
CA ILE A 344 16.78 5.93 9.91
C ILE A 344 15.70 6.74 9.21
N PHE A 345 14.76 6.04 8.58
CA PHE A 345 13.53 6.66 8.15
C PHE A 345 12.71 6.95 9.40
N LYS A 346 12.49 8.24 9.70
CA LYS A 346 11.42 8.68 10.60
C LYS A 346 10.10 8.44 9.86
N GLU A 347 9.74 7.18 9.64
CA GLU A 347 8.39 6.85 9.20
C GLU A 347 7.48 7.20 10.37
N SER A 348 6.83 8.36 10.26
CA SER A 348 5.79 8.72 11.21
C SER A 348 4.75 7.58 11.23
N PRO A 349 4.35 7.08 12.41
CA PRO A 349 3.34 6.02 12.56
C PRO A 349 2.01 6.21 11.81
N PRO A 350 1.57 7.41 11.34
CA PRO A 350 0.40 7.50 10.46
C PRO A 350 0.49 6.70 9.15
N THR A 351 1.65 6.30 8.62
CA THR A 351 1.70 5.71 7.26
C THR A 351 0.95 4.38 7.17
N PHE A 352 1.15 3.45 8.11
CA PHE A 352 0.46 2.15 8.08
C PHE A 352 -1.04 2.30 8.35
N PHE A 353 -1.41 3.03 9.40
CA PHE A 353 -2.82 3.26 9.74
C PHE A 353 -3.56 3.96 8.58
N TRP A 354 -2.94 4.99 8.00
CA TRP A 354 -3.49 5.71 6.85
C TRP A 354 -3.66 4.80 5.63
N ARG A 355 -2.67 3.94 5.33
CA ARG A 355 -2.80 2.93 4.27
C ARG A 355 -4.00 2.01 4.50
N VAL A 356 -4.18 1.50 5.72
CA VAL A 356 -5.36 0.66 6.06
C VAL A 356 -6.66 1.44 5.87
N VAL A 357 -6.73 2.70 6.31
CA VAL A 357 -7.91 3.55 6.13
C VAL A 357 -8.24 3.76 4.65
N ILE A 358 -7.23 4.06 3.81
CA ILE A 358 -7.44 4.23 2.36
C ILE A 358 -7.93 2.93 1.73
N LEU A 359 -7.41 1.78 2.16
CA LEU A 359 -7.86 0.47 1.64
C LEU A 359 -9.31 0.17 2.02
N ILE A 360 -9.71 0.50 3.25
CA ILE A 360 -11.10 0.38 3.69
C ILE A 360 -12.00 1.31 2.88
N ALA A 361 -11.59 2.56 2.65
CA ALA A 361 -12.34 3.49 1.81
C ALA A 361 -12.47 2.97 0.36
N THR A 362 -11.39 2.44 -0.21
CA THR A 362 -11.37 1.85 -1.56
C THR A 362 -12.31 0.63 -1.63
N ALA A 363 -12.29 -0.23 -0.62
CA ALA A 363 -13.20 -1.38 -0.52
C ALA A 363 -14.67 -0.93 -0.46
N PHE A 364 -14.98 0.13 0.27
CA PHE A 364 -16.33 0.68 0.37
C PHE A 364 -16.85 1.19 -0.98
N PHE A 365 -16.06 2.00 -1.68
CA PHE A 365 -16.41 2.49 -3.02
C PHE A 365 -16.52 1.35 -4.04
N ALA A 366 -15.65 0.34 -3.95
CA ALA A 366 -15.72 -0.85 -4.79
C ALA A 366 -17.03 -1.63 -4.55
N ALA A 367 -17.41 -1.83 -3.28
CA ALA A 367 -18.64 -2.53 -2.93
C ALA A 367 -19.88 -1.81 -3.48
N ILE A 368 -19.92 -0.47 -3.38
CA ILE A 368 -20.98 0.38 -3.96
C ILE A 368 -21.09 0.18 -5.47
N ALA A 369 -19.99 0.36 -6.20
CA ALA A 369 -20.03 0.34 -7.66
C ALA A 369 -20.32 -1.05 -8.22
N TYR A 370 -19.63 -2.09 -7.75
CA TYR A 370 -19.83 -3.45 -8.26
C TYR A 370 -21.21 -4.01 -7.90
N SER A 371 -21.77 -3.68 -6.73
CA SER A 371 -23.13 -4.11 -6.38
C SER A 371 -24.18 -3.48 -7.30
N ALA A 372 -24.04 -2.19 -7.62
CA ALA A 372 -24.95 -1.51 -8.54
C ALA A 372 -24.85 -2.06 -9.96
N LEU A 373 -23.62 -2.29 -10.42
CA LEU A 373 -23.34 -2.84 -11.74
C LEU A 373 -23.88 -4.26 -11.92
N TYR A 374 -23.64 -5.16 -10.97
CA TYR A 374 -24.15 -6.54 -11.03
C TYR A 374 -25.66 -6.61 -10.85
N LEU A 375 -26.30 -5.65 -10.17
CA LEU A 375 -27.77 -5.53 -10.18
C LEU A 375 -28.32 -5.20 -11.56
N VAL A 376 -27.67 -4.30 -12.31
CA VAL A 376 -28.07 -4.01 -13.71
C VAL A 376 -27.95 -5.26 -14.57
N ILE A 377 -26.81 -5.96 -14.50
CA ILE A 377 -26.58 -7.17 -15.28
C ILE A 377 -27.60 -8.26 -14.91
N GLY A 378 -27.89 -8.43 -13.61
CA GLY A 378 -28.92 -9.37 -13.15
C GLY A 378 -30.33 -8.99 -13.57
N ALA A 379 -30.65 -7.70 -13.65
CA ALA A 379 -31.94 -7.22 -14.14
C ALA A 379 -32.09 -7.45 -15.65
N LEU A 380 -31.03 -7.25 -16.43
CA LEU A 380 -31.02 -7.50 -17.88
C LEU A 380 -31.23 -8.98 -18.20
N PHE A 381 -30.47 -9.87 -17.55
CA PHE A 381 -30.40 -11.30 -17.90
C PHE A 381 -30.78 -12.22 -16.73
N PRO A 382 -32.05 -12.28 -16.29
CA PRO A 382 -32.44 -13.04 -15.10
C PRO A 382 -32.06 -14.53 -15.19
N ALA A 383 -32.40 -15.19 -16.30
CA ALA A 383 -32.18 -16.64 -16.51
C ALA A 383 -30.73 -17.12 -16.40
N ARG A 384 -29.75 -16.22 -16.63
CA ARG A 384 -28.32 -16.56 -16.67
C ARG A 384 -27.45 -15.47 -16.04
N ALA A 385 -28.00 -14.73 -15.08
CA ALA A 385 -27.38 -13.53 -14.51
C ALA A 385 -25.93 -13.78 -14.06
N MET A 386 -25.69 -14.93 -13.43
CA MET A 386 -24.36 -15.31 -12.95
C MET A 386 -23.35 -15.47 -14.09
N VAL A 387 -23.72 -16.10 -15.21
CA VAL A 387 -22.83 -16.30 -16.36
C VAL A 387 -22.43 -14.97 -16.98
N PHE A 388 -23.39 -14.04 -17.13
CA PHE A 388 -23.10 -12.71 -17.67
C PHE A 388 -22.26 -11.87 -16.71
N CYS A 389 -22.44 -11.98 -15.40
CA CYS A 389 -21.57 -11.30 -14.44
C CYS A 389 -20.14 -11.82 -14.52
N VAL A 390 -19.94 -13.14 -14.55
CA VAL A 390 -18.60 -13.73 -14.70
C VAL A 390 -17.95 -13.32 -16.03
N ALA A 391 -18.71 -13.37 -17.13
CA ALA A 391 -18.23 -12.93 -18.44
C ALA A 391 -17.85 -11.44 -18.44
N TYR A 392 -18.64 -10.60 -17.76
CA TYR A 392 -18.32 -9.18 -17.57
C TYR A 392 -17.04 -9.00 -16.75
N THR A 393 -16.90 -9.69 -15.61
CA THR A 393 -15.70 -9.58 -14.76
C THR A 393 -14.44 -9.98 -15.53
N ILE A 394 -14.49 -11.07 -16.29
CA ILE A 394 -13.32 -11.54 -17.05
C ILE A 394 -13.07 -10.63 -18.27
N GLY A 395 -14.10 -10.34 -19.06
CA GLY A 395 -13.97 -9.59 -20.30
C GLY A 395 -13.77 -8.10 -20.07
N ALA A 396 -14.72 -7.44 -19.41
CA ALA A 396 -14.69 -6.00 -19.22
C ALA A 396 -13.66 -5.57 -18.17
N GLU A 397 -13.65 -6.18 -16.99
CA GLU A 397 -12.72 -5.77 -15.93
C GLU A 397 -11.33 -6.41 -16.11
N GLY A 398 -11.25 -7.68 -16.53
CA GLY A 398 -9.98 -8.35 -16.80
C GLY A 398 -9.31 -7.87 -18.09
N ILE A 399 -9.89 -8.18 -19.26
CA ILE A 399 -9.24 -7.95 -20.56
C ILE A 399 -9.16 -6.46 -20.89
N LEU A 400 -10.23 -5.67 -20.70
CA LEU A 400 -10.16 -4.24 -21.03
C LEU A 400 -9.24 -3.45 -20.09
N SER A 401 -8.99 -3.93 -18.86
CA SER A 401 -8.01 -3.27 -17.98
C SER A 401 -6.56 -3.45 -18.44
N MET A 402 -6.31 -4.35 -19.40
CA MET A 402 -5.02 -4.49 -20.09
C MET A 402 -4.92 -3.63 -21.36
N LEU A 403 -6.03 -3.08 -21.86
CA LEU A 403 -6.02 -2.26 -23.08
C LEU A 403 -5.58 -0.81 -22.81
N PRO A 404 -4.99 -0.12 -23.80
CA PRO A 404 -4.48 1.24 -23.65
C PRO A 404 -5.53 2.30 -23.22
N ALA A 405 -5.01 3.38 -22.66
CA ALA A 405 -5.61 4.36 -21.73
C ALA A 405 -7.07 4.83 -21.91
N VAL A 406 -7.64 4.85 -23.11
CA VAL A 406 -8.97 5.45 -23.31
C VAL A 406 -10.08 4.51 -22.86
N VAL A 407 -10.02 3.23 -23.23
CA VAL A 407 -11.06 2.25 -22.88
C VAL A 407 -11.01 1.90 -21.40
N ASN A 408 -9.80 1.84 -20.83
CA ASN A 408 -9.59 1.51 -19.43
C ASN A 408 -10.30 2.51 -18.48
N ARG A 409 -10.40 3.79 -18.88
CA ARG A 409 -11.08 4.85 -18.10
C ARG A 409 -12.56 4.62 -17.83
N LEU A 410 -13.20 3.72 -18.58
CA LEU A 410 -14.60 3.32 -18.38
C LEU A 410 -14.78 2.23 -17.32
N THR A 411 -13.71 1.50 -16.98
CA THR A 411 -13.80 0.42 -15.99
C THR A 411 -13.89 0.97 -14.57
N VAL A 412 -14.66 0.29 -13.71
CA VAL A 412 -14.71 0.66 -12.28
C VAL A 412 -13.35 0.43 -11.64
N GLN A 413 -12.63 -0.62 -12.08
CA GLN A 413 -11.32 -0.95 -11.58
C GLN A 413 -10.31 0.18 -11.84
N TYR A 414 -10.24 0.77 -13.04
CA TYR A 414 -9.33 1.89 -13.31
C TYR A 414 -9.53 3.05 -12.32
N ARG A 415 -10.78 3.40 -12.03
CA ARG A 415 -11.13 4.52 -11.13
C ARG A 415 -10.72 4.23 -9.69
N LEU A 416 -10.98 3.01 -9.22
CA LEU A 416 -10.53 2.55 -7.90
C LEU A 416 -9.00 2.51 -7.81
N ARG A 417 -8.33 2.05 -8.88
CA ARG A 417 -6.87 2.01 -8.94
C ARG A 417 -6.27 3.42 -8.84
N SER A 418 -6.85 4.36 -9.59
CA SER A 418 -6.44 5.76 -9.56
C SER A 418 -6.67 6.40 -8.20
N PHE A 419 -7.81 6.12 -7.55
CA PHE A 419 -8.11 6.61 -6.21
C PHE A 419 -7.07 6.11 -5.18
N LEU A 420 -6.78 4.81 -5.20
CA LEU A 420 -5.83 4.21 -4.26
C LEU A 420 -4.42 4.75 -4.47
N PHE A 421 -3.95 4.81 -5.72
CA PHE A 421 -2.58 5.25 -6.02
C PHE A 421 -2.33 6.69 -5.60
N HIS A 422 -3.28 7.60 -5.89
CA HIS A 422 -3.16 9.01 -5.51
C HIS A 422 -2.98 9.19 -4.00
N HIS A 423 -3.81 8.51 -3.20
CA HIS A 423 -3.75 8.62 -1.73
C HIS A 423 -2.57 7.86 -1.11
N LEU A 424 -2.06 6.82 -1.77
CA LEU A 424 -0.84 6.12 -1.34
C LEU A 424 0.44 6.93 -1.64
N GLN A 425 0.46 7.69 -2.74
CA GLN A 425 1.62 8.48 -3.14
C GLN A 425 1.86 9.67 -2.22
N ASP A 426 0.80 10.37 -1.80
CA ASP A 426 0.87 11.53 -0.91
C ASP A 426 1.67 11.28 0.38
N GLY A 427 1.71 10.03 0.87
CA GLY A 427 2.39 9.68 2.11
C GLY A 427 3.82 9.17 1.97
N SER A 428 4.29 8.82 0.77
CA SER A 428 5.48 7.95 0.61
C SER A 428 6.68 8.59 -0.09
N GLY A 429 6.59 9.84 -0.54
CA GLY A 429 7.68 10.50 -1.27
C GLY A 429 8.12 9.73 -2.53
N VAL A 430 7.22 8.90 -3.08
CA VAL A 430 7.48 8.07 -4.24
C VAL A 430 7.76 8.96 -5.44
N SER A 431 8.92 8.73 -6.06
CA SER A 431 9.44 9.48 -7.19
C SER A 431 8.42 9.54 -8.32
N GLU A 432 8.19 10.75 -8.84
CA GLU A 432 7.17 11.08 -9.86
C GLU A 432 7.19 10.13 -11.08
N GLY A 433 8.34 9.53 -11.40
CA GLY A 433 8.49 8.65 -12.57
C GLY A 433 7.68 7.35 -12.54
N VAL A 434 7.27 6.83 -11.37
CA VAL A 434 6.44 5.61 -11.30
C VAL A 434 4.97 5.92 -11.59
N GLY A 435 4.50 7.12 -11.24
CA GLY A 435 3.13 7.57 -11.49
C GLY A 435 2.82 7.71 -13.00
N ASP A 436 3.78 8.22 -13.76
CA ASP A 436 3.66 8.39 -15.21
C ASP A 436 3.59 7.05 -15.95
N ALA A 437 4.38 6.06 -15.52
CA ALA A 437 4.39 4.73 -16.13
C ALA A 437 3.07 3.96 -15.89
N LEU A 438 2.36 4.24 -14.80
CA LEU A 438 1.10 3.59 -14.47
C LEU A 438 -0.13 4.29 -15.09
N LEU A 439 0.05 5.37 -15.87
CA LEU A 439 -1.02 6.13 -16.53
C LEU A 439 -2.14 6.60 -15.58
N VAL A 440 -1.82 6.86 -14.31
CA VAL A 440 -2.79 7.32 -13.31
C VAL A 440 -2.91 8.83 -13.38
N THR A 441 -3.79 9.35 -14.23
CA THR A 441 -4.03 10.81 -14.37
C THR A 441 -5.30 11.29 -13.65
N GLY A 442 -5.76 10.59 -12.61
CA GLY A 442 -7.00 10.93 -11.91
C GLY A 442 -6.78 11.85 -10.71
N GLY A 443 -7.58 12.90 -10.59
CA GLY A 443 -7.57 13.79 -9.42
C GLY A 443 -8.44 13.28 -8.27
N ALA A 444 -8.59 14.11 -7.23
CA ALA A 444 -9.45 13.84 -6.06
C ALA A 444 -10.95 13.66 -6.38
N ASP A 445 -11.36 13.80 -7.65
CA ASP A 445 -12.72 13.64 -8.15
C ASP A 445 -13.12 12.19 -8.46
N GLN A 446 -12.19 11.22 -8.40
CA GLN A 446 -12.50 9.81 -8.66
C GLN A 446 -13.67 9.22 -7.86
N PRO A 447 -13.83 9.45 -6.54
CA PRO A 447 -14.96 8.87 -5.79
C PRO A 447 -16.31 9.40 -6.26
N LEU A 448 -16.39 10.66 -6.71
CA LEU A 448 -17.61 11.24 -7.26
C LEU A 448 -18.05 10.49 -8.52
N TRP A 449 -17.11 10.19 -9.43
CA TRP A 449 -17.38 9.41 -10.64
C TRP A 449 -17.91 8.01 -10.33
N ILE A 450 -17.34 7.35 -9.31
CA ILE A 450 -17.77 6.03 -8.87
C ILE A 450 -19.21 6.09 -8.35
N LEU A 451 -19.55 7.12 -7.56
CA LEU A 451 -20.91 7.32 -7.05
C LEU A 451 -21.91 7.64 -8.17
N ILE A 452 -21.53 8.48 -9.13
CA ILE A 452 -22.36 8.78 -10.32
C ILE A 452 -22.61 7.50 -11.12
N HIS A 453 -21.57 6.69 -11.35
CA HIS A 453 -21.70 5.42 -12.07
C HIS A 453 -22.64 4.45 -11.34
N ALA A 454 -22.50 4.33 -10.02
CA ALA A 454 -23.40 3.51 -9.20
C ALA A 454 -24.85 4.01 -9.26
N ALA A 455 -25.07 5.33 -9.19
CA ALA A 455 -26.39 5.93 -9.29
C ALA A 455 -27.04 5.69 -10.66
N ILE A 456 -26.29 5.83 -11.76
CA ILE A 456 -26.76 5.52 -13.11
C ILE A 456 -27.13 4.05 -13.21
N CYS A 457 -26.27 3.14 -12.73
CA CYS A 457 -26.56 1.71 -12.73
C CYS A 457 -27.83 1.39 -11.94
N LEU A 458 -27.98 1.92 -10.73
CA LEU A 458 -29.20 1.72 -9.95
C LEU A 458 -30.46 2.26 -10.64
N GLY A 459 -30.35 3.44 -11.27
CA GLY A 459 -31.44 4.01 -12.06
C GLY A 459 -31.84 3.11 -13.24
N VAL A 460 -30.87 2.60 -13.99
CA VAL A 460 -31.11 1.67 -15.11
C VAL A 460 -31.72 0.36 -14.61
N SER A 461 -31.22 -0.20 -13.51
CA SER A 461 -31.77 -1.43 -12.92
C SER A 461 -33.23 -1.23 -12.51
N LEU A 462 -33.54 -0.10 -11.85
CA LEU A 462 -34.90 0.26 -11.47
C LEU A 462 -35.82 0.41 -12.69
N LEU A 463 -35.37 1.13 -13.73
CA LEU A 463 -36.13 1.31 -14.97
C LEU A 463 -36.42 -0.03 -15.66
N ILE A 464 -35.47 -0.96 -15.69
CA ILE A 464 -35.68 -2.29 -16.27
C ILE A 464 -36.73 -3.05 -15.48
N VAL A 465 -36.64 -3.06 -14.14
CA VAL A 465 -37.61 -3.77 -13.29
C VAL A 465 -39.01 -3.16 -13.46
N LEU A 466 -39.13 -1.84 -13.48
CA LEU A 466 -40.41 -1.14 -13.72
C LEU A 466 -40.96 -1.43 -15.12
N SER A 467 -40.11 -1.44 -16.16
CA SER A 467 -40.56 -1.68 -17.54
C SER A 467 -41.16 -3.09 -17.72
N ARG A 468 -40.63 -4.08 -17.00
CA ARG A 468 -41.15 -5.45 -17.03
C ARG A 468 -42.51 -5.57 -16.34
N GLU A 469 -42.83 -4.70 -15.38
CA GLU A 469 -44.13 -4.63 -14.69
C GLU A 469 -45.28 -4.46 -15.66
N PHE A 470 -45.11 -3.47 -16.54
CA PHE A 470 -46.14 -3.10 -17.49
C PHE A 470 -46.37 -4.19 -18.55
N THR A 471 -45.34 -4.99 -18.87
CA THR A 471 -45.49 -6.08 -19.84
C THR A 471 -46.28 -7.26 -19.29
N THR A 472 -46.06 -7.65 -18.03
CA THR A 472 -46.78 -8.79 -17.44
C THR A 472 -48.25 -8.50 -17.16
N ALA A 473 -48.61 -7.24 -16.85
CA ALA A 473 -50.00 -6.86 -16.60
C ALA A 473 -50.85 -6.89 -17.89
N ALA A 474 -50.25 -6.64 -19.05
CA ALA A 474 -50.96 -6.66 -20.33
C ALA A 474 -51.33 -8.08 -20.80
N GLU A 475 -50.62 -9.11 -20.32
CA GLU A 475 -50.83 -10.50 -20.74
C GLU A 475 -51.93 -11.20 -19.94
N SER A 476 -52.33 -10.67 -18.77
CA SER A 476 -53.42 -11.22 -17.95
C SER A 476 -54.83 -10.79 -18.35
N ASP A 477 -54.96 -9.82 -19.26
CA ASP A 477 -56.25 -9.27 -19.70
C ASP A 477 -56.78 -9.91 -21.00
N VAL A 478 -56.09 -10.92 -21.54
CA VAL A 478 -56.50 -11.74 -22.68
C VAL A 478 -56.84 -13.15 -22.21
#